data_AF-A0A1G7NV05-F1
#
_entry.id   AF-A0A1G7NV05-F1
#
_cell.length_a   1.000
_cell.length_b   1.000
_cell.length_c   1.000
_cell.angle_alpha   90.00
_cell.angle_beta   90.00
_cell.angle_gamma   90.00
#
_symmetry.space_group_name_H-M   'P 1'
#
loop_
_entity.id
_entity.type
_entity.pdbx_description
1 polymer ?
#
loop_
_entity_poly.entity_id
_entity_poly.type
_entity_poly.pdbx_seq_one_letter_code
_entity_poly.pdbx_strand_id
1 'polypeptide(L)'
;MSADTVDDEPQSSVFLDSIEFLTGEDPSAGSFLLVVGIITCVFIAGFQFTLPDPISLILTGLVLVVAVISFLIGAILDALGYFDTPPADT
;
A
#
# COMPACT_ATOMS: atom_id res chain seq x y z
N MET A 1 -9.97 -12.53 -46.34
CA MET A 1 -10.07 -11.56 -45.22
C MET A 1 -10.63 -12.30 -44.04
N SER A 2 -9.78 -12.63 -43.06
CA SER A 2 -10.21 -13.19 -41.77
C SER A 2 -9.74 -12.20 -40.72
N ALA A 3 -10.69 -11.62 -39.99
CA ALA A 3 -10.42 -10.70 -38.91
C ALA A 3 -9.77 -11.48 -37.76
N ASP A 4 -8.60 -11.01 -37.36
CA ASP A 4 -7.87 -11.42 -36.17
C ASP A 4 -8.63 -10.84 -34.96
N THR A 5 -9.38 -11.69 -34.27
CA THR A 5 -10.02 -11.32 -33.00
C THR A 5 -8.95 -11.37 -31.93
N VAL A 6 -8.43 -10.20 -31.57
CA VAL A 6 -7.66 -10.02 -30.34
C VAL A 6 -8.61 -10.31 -29.19
N ASP A 7 -8.45 -11.47 -28.55
CA ASP A 7 -9.09 -11.79 -27.29
C ASP A 7 -8.61 -10.80 -26.22
N ASP A 8 -9.49 -9.89 -25.82
CA ASP A 8 -9.36 -9.06 -24.62
C ASP A 8 -9.49 -9.98 -23.39
N GLU A 9 -8.36 -10.51 -22.91
CA GLU A 9 -8.31 -11.26 -21.66
C GLU A 9 -8.59 -10.31 -20.47
N PRO A 10 -9.53 -10.65 -19.57
CA PRO A 10 -9.82 -9.86 -18.38
C PRO A 10 -8.73 -10.09 -17.32
N GLN A 11 -7.55 -9.52 -17.52
CA GLN A 11 -6.47 -9.53 -16.53
C GLN A 11 -6.77 -8.69 -15.27
N SER A 12 -7.94 -8.04 -15.17
CA SER A 12 -8.28 -7.16 -14.05
C SER A 12 -8.75 -7.88 -12.79
N SER A 13 -9.18 -9.16 -12.86
CA SER A 13 -9.73 -9.86 -11.70
C SER A 13 -8.65 -10.34 -10.72
N VAL A 14 -7.53 -10.88 -11.22
CA VAL A 14 -6.47 -11.47 -10.38
C VAL A 14 -5.71 -10.42 -9.55
N PHE A 15 -5.54 -9.21 -10.08
CA PHE A 15 -4.92 -8.10 -9.34
C PHE A 15 -5.81 -7.55 -8.23
N LEU A 16 -7.14 -7.53 -8.43
CA LEU A 16 -8.10 -7.10 -7.41
C LEU A 16 -8.26 -8.16 -6.31
N ASP A 17 -8.28 -9.44 -6.68
CA ASP A 17 -8.31 -10.60 -5.76
C ASP A 17 -7.05 -10.65 -4.86
N SER A 18 -5.90 -10.23 -5.40
CA SER A 18 -4.65 -10.11 -4.64
C SER A 18 -4.61 -8.91 -3.69
N ILE A 19 -5.44 -7.90 -3.93
CA ILE A 19 -5.60 -6.75 -3.02
C ILE A 19 -6.61 -7.07 -1.92
N GLU A 20 -7.63 -7.89 -2.20
CA GLU A 20 -8.60 -8.38 -1.20
C GLU A 20 -7.92 -9.10 -0.03
N PHE A 21 -6.86 -9.87 -0.32
CA PHE A 21 -5.99 -10.50 0.68
C PHE A 21 -5.23 -9.51 1.57
N LEU A 22 -4.94 -8.29 1.09
CA LEU A 22 -4.28 -7.23 1.86
C LEU A 22 -5.28 -6.28 2.56
N THR A 23 -6.57 -6.33 2.20
CA THR A 23 -7.59 -5.42 2.74
C THR A 23 -8.46 -6.03 3.84
N GLY A 24 -8.61 -7.35 3.94
CA GLY A 24 -9.54 -7.94 4.91
C GLY A 24 -10.99 -7.45 4.75
N GLU A 25 -11.90 -7.91 5.60
CA GLU A 25 -13.32 -7.51 5.60
C GLU A 25 -13.50 -6.00 5.87
N ASP A 26 -12.46 -5.32 6.40
CA ASP A 26 -12.46 -3.89 6.73
C ASP A 26 -11.45 -3.10 5.87
N PRO A 27 -11.88 -2.51 4.74
CA PRO A 27 -11.02 -1.92 3.71
C PRO A 27 -10.18 -0.71 4.19
N SER A 28 -10.52 -0.15 5.34
CA SER A 28 -9.90 1.04 5.92
C SER A 28 -8.48 0.78 6.42
N ALA A 29 -8.20 -0.35 7.08
CA ALA A 29 -6.85 -0.67 7.56
C ALA A 29 -5.89 -1.07 6.43
N GLY A 30 -6.35 -1.88 5.47
CA GLY A 30 -5.58 -2.21 4.27
C GLY A 30 -5.21 -0.97 3.44
N SER A 31 -6.14 0.00 3.33
CA SER A 31 -5.87 1.26 2.63
C SER A 31 -4.80 2.12 3.33
N PHE A 32 -4.80 2.18 4.67
CA PHE A 32 -3.78 2.90 5.43
C PHE A 32 -2.39 2.28 5.18
N LEU A 33 -2.29 0.96 5.25
CA LEU A 33 -1.03 0.24 5.01
C LEU A 33 -0.54 0.42 3.57
N LEU A 34 -1.46 0.42 2.59
CA LEU A 34 -1.14 0.70 1.19
C LEU A 34 -0.57 2.11 1.01
N VAL A 35 -1.19 3.12 1.62
CA VAL A 35 -0.70 4.51 1.55
C VAL A 35 0.68 4.63 2.21
N VAL A 36 0.87 4.06 3.40
CA VAL A 36 2.17 4.06 4.09
C VAL A 36 3.24 3.39 3.24
N GLY A 37 2.91 2.26 2.61
CA GLY A 37 3.82 1.54 1.70
C GLY A 37 4.22 2.37 0.48
N ILE A 38 3.26 3.00 -0.20
CA ILE A 38 3.54 3.86 -1.36
C ILE A 38 4.40 5.06 -0.96
N ILE A 39 4.04 5.77 0.12
CA ILE A 39 4.82 6.92 0.61
C ILE A 39 6.26 6.50 0.92
N THR A 40 6.44 5.35 1.56
CA THR A 40 7.75 4.79 1.86
C THR A 40 8.56 4.56 0.58
N CYS A 41 7.97 3.91 -0.43
CA CYS A 41 8.63 3.70 -1.72
C CYS A 41 9.04 5.01 -2.42
N VAL A 42 8.18 6.03 -2.37
CA VAL A 42 8.47 7.36 -2.96
C VAL A 42 9.65 8.01 -2.27
N PHE A 43 9.71 7.99 -0.93
CA PHE A 43 10.84 8.56 -0.19
C PHE A 43 12.14 7.81 -0.45
N ILE A 44 12.10 6.47 -0.45
CA ILE A 44 13.29 5.65 -0.75
C ILE A 44 13.79 5.95 -2.15
N ALA A 45 12.92 5.93 -3.16
CA ALA A 45 13.29 6.27 -4.53
C ALA A 45 13.86 7.71 -4.60
N GLY A 46 13.19 8.67 -3.98
CA GLY A 46 13.63 10.06 -3.91
C GLY A 46 15.05 10.18 -3.36
N PHE A 47 15.32 9.60 -2.19
CA PHE A 47 16.65 9.67 -1.57
C PHE A 47 17.72 9.01 -2.43
N GLN A 48 17.43 7.85 -3.03
CA GLN A 48 18.41 7.13 -3.84
C GLN A 48 18.70 7.82 -5.17
N PHE A 49 17.73 8.54 -5.75
CA PHE A 49 17.93 9.25 -7.02
C PHE A 49 18.51 10.66 -6.86
N THR A 50 18.24 11.35 -5.75
CA THR A 50 18.68 12.75 -5.57
C THR A 50 19.89 12.95 -4.66
N LEU A 51 20.23 11.98 -3.80
CA LEU A 51 21.30 12.15 -2.82
C LEU A 51 22.47 11.19 -3.08
N PRO A 52 23.73 11.66 -2.95
CA PRO A 52 24.89 10.79 -3.01
C PRO A 52 25.06 9.98 -1.72
N ASP A 53 25.68 8.82 -1.85
CA ASP A 53 26.09 8.00 -0.71
C ASP A 53 27.10 8.78 0.16
N PRO A 54 27.03 8.65 1.51
CA PRO A 54 26.23 7.69 2.29
C PRO A 54 24.89 8.25 2.82
N ILE A 55 24.55 9.50 2.50
CA ILE A 55 23.42 10.20 3.13
C ILE A 55 22.08 9.57 2.71
N SER A 56 21.98 9.17 1.44
CA SER A 56 20.88 8.39 0.86
C SER A 56 20.55 7.14 1.70
N LEU A 57 21.56 6.36 2.09
CA LEU A 57 21.42 5.13 2.87
C LEU A 57 20.95 5.39 4.29
N ILE A 58 21.49 6.43 4.94
CA ILE A 58 21.08 6.81 6.31
C ILE A 58 19.61 7.25 6.31
N LEU A 59 19.21 8.11 5.37
CA LEU A 59 17.83 8.58 5.25
C LEU A 59 16.86 7.48 4.87
N THR A 60 17.27 6.57 3.97
CA THR A 60 16.50 5.37 3.62
C THR A 60 16.27 4.50 4.84
N GLY A 61 17.32 4.22 5.63
CA GLY A 61 17.20 3.45 6.86
C GLY A 61 16.26 4.12 7.87
N LEU A 62 16.37 5.45 8.03
CA LEU A 62 15.51 6.22 8.92
C LEU A 62 14.04 6.14 8.50
N VAL A 63 13.74 6.33 7.21
CA VAL A 63 12.37 6.22 6.69
C VAL A 63 11.83 4.81 6.84
N LEU A 64 12.64 3.78 6.66
CA LEU A 64 12.23 2.39 6.87
C LEU A 64 11.84 2.15 8.34
N VAL A 65 12.59 2.69 9.30
CA VAL A 65 12.24 2.61 10.73
C VAL A 65 10.91 3.31 11.01
N VAL A 66 10.71 4.52 10.47
CA VAL A 66 9.45 5.25 10.63
C VAL A 66 8.29 4.47 10.01
N ALA A 67 8.47 3.90 8.81
CA ALA A 67 7.46 3.10 8.13
C ALA A 67 7.05 1.87 8.95
N VAL A 68 8.00 1.17 9.57
CA VAL A 68 7.72 0.03 10.45
C VAL A 68 6.93 0.47 11.68
N ILE A 69 7.27 1.59 12.31
CA ILE A 69 6.53 2.10 13.47
C ILE A 69 5.11 2.50 13.05
N SER A 70 4.94 3.18 11.92
CA SER A 70 3.63 3.53 11.37
C SER A 70 2.80 2.31 11.03
N PHE A 71 3.42 1.27 10.47
CA PHE A 71 2.79 -0.02 10.21
C PHE A 71 2.26 -0.65 11.50
N LEU A 72 3.09 -0.72 12.55
CA LEU A 72 2.70 -1.28 13.84
C LEU A 72 1.55 -0.50 14.48
N ILE A 73 1.58 0.83 14.42
CA ILE A 73 0.49 1.67 14.94
C ILE A 73 -0.79 1.44 14.13
N GLY A 74 -0.71 1.40 12.81
CA GLY A 74 -1.87 1.10 11.94
C GLY A 74 -2.49 -0.26 12.27
N ALA A 75 -1.66 -1.30 12.41
CA ALA A 75 -2.12 -2.64 12.79
C ALA A 75 -2.73 -2.68 14.20
N ILE A 76 -2.21 -1.89 15.15
CA ILE A 76 -2.81 -1.78 16.49
C ILE A 76 -4.16 -1.06 16.43
N LEU A 77 -4.26 0.02 15.65
CA LEU A 77 -5.51 0.78 15.50
C LEU A 77 -6.59 -0.05 14.82
N ASP A 78 -6.22 -0.87 13.84
CA ASP A 78 -7.07 -1.88 13.23
C ASP A 78 -7.58 -2.90 14.25
N ALA A 79 -6.68 -3.50 15.05
CA ALA A 79 -7.06 -4.43 16.11
C ALA A 79 -7.97 -3.80 17.21
N LEU A 80 -7.97 -2.47 17.34
CA LEU A 80 -8.82 -1.73 18.27
C LEU A 80 -10.17 -1.31 17.67
N GLY A 81 -10.43 -1.60 16.39
CA GLY A 81 -11.66 -1.20 15.69
C GLY A 81 -11.75 0.31 15.42
N TYR A 82 -10.62 1.03 15.39
CA TYR A 82 -10.59 2.46 15.05
C TYR A 82 -11.08 2.73 13.62
N PHE A 83 -10.89 1.74 12.75
CA PHE A 83 -11.19 1.82 11.33
C PHE A 83 -12.60 1.31 10.97
N ASP A 84 -13.35 0.79 11.94
CA ASP A 84 -14.72 0.32 11.78
C ASP A 84 -15.65 1.54 11.69
N THR A 85 -16.24 1.76 10.51
CA THR A 85 -17.20 2.85 10.35
C THR A 85 -18.57 2.38 10.85
N PRO A 86 -19.22 3.04 11.81
CA PRO A 86 -20.57 2.67 12.23
C PRO A 86 -21.52 2.75 11.04
N PRO A 87 -22.43 1.78 10.84
CA PRO A 87 -23.41 1.85 9.77
C PRO A 87 -24.21 3.14 9.92
N ALA A 88 -24.20 3.97 8.87
CA ALA A 88 -25.05 5.15 8.80
C ALA A 88 -26.50 4.68 8.62
N ASP A 89 -27.23 4.56 9.71
CA ASP A 89 -28.69 4.36 9.69
C ASP A 89 -29.33 5.54 8.94
N THR A 90 -29.67 5.34 7.67
CA THR A 90 -30.54 6.21 6.86
C THR A 90 -31.65 5.40 6.23
#